data_AF-A0A3D1AU26-F1
#
_entry.id   AF-A0A3D1AU26-F1
#
_cell.length_a   1.000
_cell.length_b   1.000
_cell.length_c   1.000
_cell.angle_alpha   90.00
_cell.angle_beta   90.00
_cell.angle_gamma   90.00
#
_symmetry.space_group_name_H-M   'P 1'
#
loop_
_entity.id
_entity.type
_entity.pdbx_description
1 polymer ?
#
loop_
_entity_poly.entity_id
_entity_poly.type
_entity_poly.pdbx_seq_one_letter_code
_entity_poly.pdbx_strand_id
1 'polypeptide(L)'
;MKPALAAIFALLLAGCGRYADFTLPPLPGGPAPHRMVSMQPEPILTRGAPGTWDSVDVLNPSVARRGGMFFNFYSGFDGRAWRTGLATSPDGVSW
;
A
#
# COMPACT_ATOMS: atom_id res chain seq x y z
N MET A 1 41.16 23.41 25.52
CA MET A 1 40.23 24.29 24.76
C MET A 1 39.87 23.75 23.37
N LYS A 2 40.76 23.08 22.62
CA LYS A 2 40.46 22.53 21.27
C LYS A 2 39.42 21.38 21.17
N PRO A 3 39.32 20.40 22.11
CA PRO A 3 38.40 19.27 21.93
C PRO A 3 36.93 19.61 22.24
N ALA A 4 36.68 20.55 23.14
CA ALA A 4 35.31 20.98 23.48
C ALA A 4 34.61 21.69 22.32
N LEU A 5 35.35 22.50 21.56
CA LEU A 5 34.81 23.19 20.37
C LEU A 5 34.45 22.20 19.25
N ALA A 6 35.26 21.15 19.06
CA ALA A 6 34.99 20.10 18.10
C ALA A 6 33.76 19.25 18.49
N ALA A 7 33.57 18.96 19.77
CA ALA A 7 32.40 18.23 20.28
C ALA A 7 31.09 19.02 20.12
N ILE A 8 31.12 20.34 20.38
CA ILE A 8 29.96 21.22 20.16
C ILE A 8 29.60 21.28 18.68
N PHE A 9 30.59 21.37 17.79
CA PHE A 9 30.36 21.37 16.34
C PHE A 9 29.77 20.05 15.84
N ALA A 10 30.23 18.91 16.38
CA ALA A 10 29.66 17.59 16.07
C ALA A 10 28.20 17.46 16.55
N LEU A 11 27.87 17.97 17.74
CA LEU A 11 26.51 17.99 18.27
C LEU A 11 25.58 18.88 17.43
N LEU A 12 26.07 20.03 16.94
CA LEU A 12 25.31 20.92 16.06
C LEU A 12 25.05 20.30 14.67
N LEU A 13 26.01 19.51 14.15
CA LEU A 13 25.86 18.83 12.85
C LEU A 13 25.01 17.55 12.92
N ALA A 14 25.01 16.85 14.06
CA ALA A 14 24.21 15.65 14.30
C ALA A 14 22.80 15.95 14.85
N GLY A 15 22.51 17.21 15.18
CA GLY A 15 21.23 17.63 15.71
C GLY A 15 20.11 17.59 14.66
N CYS A 16 18.91 17.17 15.08
CA CYS A 16 17.74 17.11 14.21
C CYS A 16 17.15 18.49 13.85
N GLY A 17 17.77 19.60 14.27
CA GLY A 17 17.27 20.96 13.99
C GLY A 17 17.08 21.24 12.49
N ARG A 18 17.84 20.56 11.62
CA ARG A 18 17.67 20.64 10.15
C ARG A 18 16.38 20.00 9.64
N TYR A 19 15.73 19.17 10.45
CA TYR A 19 14.44 18.53 10.15
C TYR A 19 13.26 19.25 10.84
N ALA A 20 13.50 20.30 11.64
CA ALA A 20 12.44 21.03 12.34
C ALA A 20 11.49 21.75 11.37
N ASP A 21 11.99 22.14 10.19
CA ASP A 21 11.24 22.89 9.18
C ASP A 21 10.72 22.01 8.02
N PHE A 22 10.53 20.71 8.25
CA PHE A 22 9.85 19.88 7.25
C PHE A 22 8.36 20.24 7.19
N THR A 23 7.99 20.97 6.13
CA THR A 23 6.59 21.23 5.78
C THR A 23 6.33 20.68 4.39
N LEU A 24 5.20 19.98 4.23
CA LEU A 24 4.77 19.59 2.89
C LEU A 24 4.48 20.86 2.09
N PRO A 25 4.84 20.92 0.79
CA PRO A 25 4.39 22.02 -0.05
C PRO A 25 2.86 22.10 -0.01
N PRO A 26 2.27 23.31 -0.12
CA PRO A 26 0.83 23.44 -0.28
C PRO A 26 0.41 22.56 -1.45
N LEU A 27 -0.40 21.54 -1.18
CA LEU A 27 -0.89 20.67 -2.23
C LEU A 27 -1.84 21.51 -3.09
N PRO A 28 -1.58 21.70 -4.40
CA PRO A 28 -2.60 22.25 -5.29
C PRO A 28 -3.82 21.37 -5.12
N GLY A 29 -4.98 21.98 -4.84
CA GLY A 29 -6.21 21.28 -4.46
C GLY A 29 -6.39 20.02 -5.31
N GLY A 30 -6.15 18.87 -4.70
CA GLY A 30 -6.14 17.60 -5.40
C GLY A 30 -7.53 17.27 -5.95
N PRO A 31 -7.65 16.20 -6.76
CA PRO A 31 -8.96 15.64 -7.05
C PRO A 31 -9.73 15.45 -5.74
N ALA A 32 -11.03 15.72 -5.78
CA ALA A 32 -11.90 15.45 -4.63
C ALA A 32 -11.61 14.04 -4.09
N PRO A 33 -11.65 13.84 -2.76
CA PRO A 33 -11.40 12.53 -2.18
C PRO A 33 -12.31 11.50 -2.84
N HIS A 34 -11.78 10.30 -3.07
CA HIS A 34 -12.56 9.20 -3.61
C HIS A 34 -13.74 8.94 -2.69
N ARG A 35 -14.95 9.05 -3.24
CA ARG A 35 -16.18 8.71 -2.52
C ARG A 35 -16.42 7.22 -2.66
N MET A 36 -16.44 6.50 -1.54
CA MET A 36 -16.95 5.14 -1.52
C MET A 36 -18.45 5.17 -1.80
N VAL A 37 -18.84 4.61 -2.95
CA VAL A 37 -20.23 4.63 -3.46
C VAL A 37 -21.00 3.36 -3.13
N SER A 38 -20.31 2.26 -2.87
CA SER A 38 -20.91 0.98 -2.51
C SER A 38 -19.94 0.16 -1.67
N MET A 39 -20.47 -0.59 -0.71
CA MET A 39 -19.74 -1.57 0.09
C MET A 39 -20.51 -2.88 0.02
N GLN A 40 -19.83 -3.96 -0.36
CA GLN A 40 -20.43 -5.29 -0.35
C GLN A 40 -20.33 -5.87 1.06
N PRO A 41 -21.37 -6.54 1.57
CA PRO A 41 -21.33 -7.16 2.90
C PRO A 41 -20.36 -8.34 2.95
N GLU A 42 -20.17 -9.02 1.81
CA GLU A 42 -19.30 -10.19 1.68
C GLU A 42 -18.05 -9.86 0.83
N PRO A 43 -16.95 -10.62 0.99
CA PRO A 43 -15.79 -10.51 0.13
C PRO A 43 -16.15 -10.78 -1.34
N ILE A 44 -15.81 -9.84 -2.22
CA ILE A 44 -16.02 -9.99 -3.68
C ILE A 44 -15.02 -10.93 -4.36
N LEU A 45 -13.91 -11.23 -3.67
CA LEU A 45 -12.94 -12.25 -4.05
C LEU A 45 -12.71 -13.14 -2.83
N THR A 46 -13.09 -14.41 -2.95
CA THR A 46 -13.02 -15.38 -1.85
C THR A 46 -11.76 -16.23 -1.91
N ARG A 47 -11.46 -16.92 -0.82
CA ARG A 47 -10.40 -17.92 -0.75
C ARG A 47 -10.63 -19.05 -1.74
N GLY A 48 -9.54 -19.63 -2.22
CA GLY A 48 -9.59 -20.88 -2.96
C GLY A 48 -10.02 -22.07 -2.10
N ALA A 49 -10.28 -23.21 -2.75
CA ALA A 49 -10.65 -24.44 -2.07
C ALA A 49 -9.54 -24.91 -1.08
N PRO A 50 -9.87 -25.69 -0.04
CA PRO A 50 -8.86 -26.20 0.88
C PRO A 50 -7.70 -26.89 0.16
N GLY A 51 -6.47 -26.47 0.47
CA GLY A 51 -5.24 -27.01 -0.14
C GLY A 51 -4.78 -26.31 -1.41
N THR A 52 -5.51 -25.31 -1.93
CA THR A 52 -5.00 -24.43 -2.98
C THR A 52 -3.97 -23.44 -2.43
N TRP A 53 -3.21 -22.83 -3.35
CA TRP A 53 -2.10 -21.95 -3.03
C TRP A 53 -2.52 -20.64 -2.33
N ASP A 54 -3.82 -20.33 -2.32
CA ASP A 54 -4.49 -19.17 -1.73
C ASP A 54 -5.65 -19.58 -0.79
N SER A 55 -5.62 -20.81 -0.25
CA SER A 55 -6.73 -21.34 0.54
C SER A 55 -6.86 -20.73 1.93
N VAL A 56 -5.80 -20.08 2.45
CA VAL A 56 -5.77 -19.52 3.81
C VAL A 56 -6.03 -18.02 3.81
N ASP A 57 -5.47 -17.25 2.89
CA ASP A 57 -5.77 -15.82 2.75
C ASP A 57 -5.76 -15.36 1.29
N VAL A 58 -6.63 -14.38 1.02
CA VAL A 58 -6.73 -13.64 -0.25
C VAL A 58 -6.87 -12.16 0.11
N LEU A 59 -5.79 -11.38 -0.08
CA LEU A 59 -5.63 -10.05 0.50
C LEU A 59 -4.89 -9.08 -0.45
N ASN A 60 -4.78 -7.82 -0.02
CA ASN A 60 -3.94 -6.78 -0.63
C ASN A 60 -4.12 -6.64 -2.15
N PRO A 61 -5.32 -6.27 -2.62
CA PRO A 61 -5.57 -6.10 -4.03
C PRO A 61 -4.74 -4.95 -4.60
N SER A 62 -4.21 -5.13 -5.81
CA SER A 62 -3.56 -4.09 -6.61
C SER A 62 -4.22 -4.08 -7.99
N VAL A 63 -5.12 -3.12 -8.19
CA VAL A 63 -6.05 -3.12 -9.33
C VAL A 63 -5.61 -2.12 -10.39
N ALA A 64 -5.46 -2.60 -11.62
CA ALA A 64 -5.26 -1.78 -12.82
C ALA A 64 -6.37 -2.03 -13.84
N ARG A 65 -6.72 -1.00 -14.62
CA ARG A 65 -7.70 -1.11 -15.72
C ARG A 65 -6.99 -0.94 -17.06
N ARG A 66 -7.18 -1.89 -17.97
CA ARG A 66 -6.62 -1.84 -19.33
C ARG A 66 -7.57 -2.52 -20.32
N GLY A 67 -7.83 -1.87 -21.46
CA GLY A 67 -8.64 -2.46 -22.52
C GLY A 67 -10.07 -2.81 -22.09
N GLY A 68 -10.67 -2.03 -21.18
CA GLY A 68 -12.01 -2.30 -20.65
C GLY A 68 -12.08 -3.37 -19.57
N MET A 69 -10.96 -4.03 -19.22
CA MET A 69 -10.88 -5.06 -18.19
C MET A 69 -10.12 -4.55 -16.96
N PHE A 70 -10.54 -5.00 -15.78
CA PHE A 70 -9.79 -4.83 -14.54
C PHE A 70 -8.90 -6.05 -14.29
N PHE A 71 -7.69 -5.80 -13.80
CA PHE A 71 -6.69 -6.79 -13.44
C PHE A 71 -6.33 -6.56 -11.97
N ASN A 72 -6.58 -7.54 -11.12
CA ASN A 72 -6.22 -7.49 -9.71
C ASN A 72 -5.05 -8.43 -9.45
N PHE A 73 -3.90 -7.85 -9.11
CA PHE A 73 -2.74 -8.58 -8.63
C PHE A 73 -2.84 -8.71 -7.11
N TYR A 74 -3.41 -9.82 -6.65
CA TYR A 74 -3.72 -10.04 -5.23
C TYR A 74 -2.68 -10.93 -4.54
N SER A 75 -2.57 -10.83 -3.23
CA SER A 75 -1.73 -11.70 -2.41
C SER A 75 -2.53 -12.92 -1.95
N GLY A 76 -2.05 -14.12 -2.26
CA GLY A 76 -2.60 -15.38 -1.76
C GLY A 76 -1.64 -16.10 -0.83
N PHE A 77 -2.20 -16.80 0.16
CA PHE A 77 -1.45 -17.59 1.15
C PHE A 77 -2.10 -18.96 1.35
N ASP A 78 -1.27 -20.00 1.43
CA ASP A 78 -1.69 -21.39 1.69
C ASP A 78 -1.38 -21.86 3.13
N GLY A 79 -0.95 -20.95 4.00
CA GLY A 79 -0.43 -21.31 5.33
C GLY A 79 1.08 -21.55 5.35
N ARG A 80 1.75 -21.53 4.20
CA ARG A 80 3.21 -21.80 4.07
C ARG A 80 3.94 -20.73 3.28
N ALA A 81 3.39 -20.28 2.15
CA ALA A 81 4.05 -19.36 1.24
C ALA A 81 3.08 -18.31 0.68
N TRP A 82 3.56 -17.06 0.61
CA TRP A 82 2.87 -15.97 -0.08
C TRP A 82 3.17 -16.02 -1.58
N ARG A 83 2.15 -15.78 -2.40
CA ARG A 83 2.25 -15.69 -3.86
C ARG A 83 1.36 -14.57 -4.39
N THR A 84 1.68 -14.07 -5.59
CA THR A 84 0.84 -13.09 -6.29
C THR A 84 -0.03 -13.80 -7.31
N GLY A 85 -1.34 -13.68 -7.14
CA GLY A 85 -2.35 -14.15 -8.10
C GLY A 85 -2.80 -13.05 -9.04
N LEU A 86 -3.50 -13.46 -10.09
CA LEU A 86 -4.18 -12.56 -11.02
C LEU A 86 -5.65 -12.96 -11.13
N ALA A 87 -6.54 -12.03 -10.80
CA ALA A 87 -7.96 -12.12 -11.11
C ALA A 87 -8.33 -11.03 -12.12
N THR A 88 -9.31 -11.29 -12.99
CA THR A 88 -9.75 -10.33 -14.00
C THR A 88 -11.25 -10.11 -13.90
N SER A 89 -11.67 -8.85 -14.02
CA SER A 89 -13.07 -8.48 -13.86
C SER A 89 -13.53 -7.47 -14.92
N PRO A 90 -14.72 -7.62 -15.51
CA PRO A 90 -15.26 -6.62 -16.44
C PRO A 90 -15.85 -5.39 -15.73
N ASP A 91 -16.24 -5.51 -14.46
CA ASP A 91 -17.01 -4.50 -13.71
C ASP A 91 -16.33 -4.06 -12.39
N GLY A 92 -15.27 -4.74 -11.98
CA GLY A 92 -14.57 -4.49 -10.71
C GLY A 92 -15.28 -5.05 -9.47
N VAL A 93 -16.39 -5.78 -9.66
CA VAL A 93 -17.22 -6.36 -8.60
C VAL A 93 -17.23 -7.89 -8.70
N SER A 94 -17.30 -8.42 -9.92
CA SER A 94 -17.29 -9.85 -10.22
C SER A 94 -15.89 -10.27 -10.67
N TRP A 95 -15.16 -11.01 -9.83
CA TRP A 95 -13.74 -11.35 -10.03
C TRP A 95 -13.49 -12.83 -10.31
#